data_AF-A0A212D5Z4-F1
#
_entry.id   AF-A0A212D5Z4-F1
#
_cell.length_a   1.000
_cell.length_b   1.000
_cell.length_c   1.000
_cell.angle_alpha   90.00
_cell.angle_beta   90.00
_cell.angle_gamma   90.00
#
_symmetry.space_group_name_H-M   'P 1'
#
loop_
_entity.id
_entity.type
_entity.pdbx_description
1 polymer ?
#
loop_
_entity_poly.entity_id
_entity_poly.type
_entity_poly.pdbx_seq_one_letter_code
_entity_poly.pdbx_strand_id
1 'polypeptide(L)'
;NRNGISFTIWDRWTIHGKEDFTLLDFINAVKEKYGIEPTMVVQGVKMLYVPIVPGHAKRLKLTMHKLVKPSAEKKYVDLTVSFAPDTDGDEDLPGPPVRYYFSHDTDEQKLS
;
A
#
# COMPACT_ATOMS: atom_id res chain seq x y z
N ASN A 1 -11.36 -4.17 -20.76
CA ASN A 1 -10.24 -5.12 -20.89
C ASN A 1 -8.91 -4.38 -20.73
N ARG A 2 -8.32 -4.38 -19.52
CA ARG A 2 -6.94 -3.93 -19.34
C ARG A 2 -6.02 -5.15 -19.48
N ASN A 3 -5.24 -5.19 -20.56
CA ASN A 3 -3.92 -5.81 -20.69
C ASN A 3 -3.61 -7.05 -19.81
N GLY A 4 -4.49 -8.05 -19.79
CA GLY A 4 -4.22 -9.32 -19.12
C GLY A 4 -4.16 -9.29 -17.59
N ILE A 5 -4.50 -8.19 -16.92
CA ILE A 5 -4.67 -8.17 -15.46
C ILE A 5 -6.15 -8.30 -15.14
N SER A 6 -6.61 -9.53 -14.94
CA SER A 6 -7.92 -9.83 -14.36
C SER A 6 -7.77 -9.92 -12.84
N PHE A 7 -7.81 -8.80 -12.14
CA PHE A 7 -8.00 -8.82 -10.69
C PHE A 7 -9.51 -8.75 -10.43
N THR A 8 -10.01 -9.65 -9.59
CA THR A 8 -11.35 -9.47 -9.05
C THR A 8 -11.22 -8.54 -7.84
N ILE A 9 -12.27 -7.77 -7.56
CA ILE A 9 -12.36 -6.79 -6.46
C ILE A 9 -12.30 -7.50 -5.06
N TRP A 10 -11.86 -8.77 -5.02
CA TRP A 10 -11.90 -9.70 -3.88
C TRP A 10 -10.53 -10.23 -3.45
N ASP A 11 -9.46 -9.90 -4.17
CA ASP A 11 -8.11 -10.35 -3.80
C ASP A 11 -7.55 -9.51 -2.63
N ARG A 12 -6.67 -10.11 -1.81
CA ARG A 12 -5.88 -9.37 -0.81
C ARG A 12 -4.44 -9.31 -1.26
N TRP A 13 -3.97 -8.12 -1.59
CA TRP A 13 -2.59 -7.93 -1.99
C TRP A 13 -1.65 -7.94 -0.79
N THR A 14 -0.40 -8.32 -1.03
CA THR A 14 0.64 -8.39 -0.01
C THR A 14 1.90 -7.65 -0.43
N ILE A 15 2.41 -6.81 0.46
CA ILE A 15 3.71 -6.12 0.38
C ILE A 15 4.49 -6.40 1.66
N HIS A 16 5.76 -6.74 1.50
CA HIS A 16 6.69 -6.92 2.63
C HIS A 16 7.62 -5.70 2.70
N GLY A 17 7.61 -5.06 3.86
CA GLY A 17 8.49 -3.93 4.17
C GLY A 17 9.73 -4.35 4.96
N LYS A 18 10.41 -3.31 5.45
CA LYS A 18 11.55 -3.35 6.36
C LYS A 18 11.51 -2.09 7.24
N GLU A 19 12.41 -1.99 8.20
CA GLU A 19 12.38 -0.94 9.23
C GLU A 19 12.39 0.50 8.65
N ASP A 20 13.26 0.75 7.66
CA ASP A 20 13.45 2.04 6.99
C ASP A 20 12.46 2.29 5.83
N PHE A 21 11.57 1.33 5.55
CA PHE A 21 10.67 1.36 4.41
C PHE A 21 9.69 2.53 4.50
N THR A 22 9.74 3.42 3.51
CA THR A 22 8.94 4.64 3.45
C THR A 22 7.57 4.41 2.82
N LEU A 23 6.70 5.40 2.96
CA LEU A 23 5.41 5.41 2.26
C LEU A 23 5.58 5.45 0.73
N LEU A 24 6.60 6.16 0.23
CA LEU A 24 6.93 6.13 -1.18
C LEU A 24 7.38 4.74 -1.63
N ASP A 25 8.22 4.06 -0.83
CA ASP A 25 8.63 2.68 -1.13
C ASP A 25 7.43 1.74 -1.18
N PHE A 26 6.44 1.92 -0.31
CA PHE A 26 5.18 1.17 -0.36
C PHE A 26 4.42 1.39 -1.66
N ILE A 27 4.23 2.64 -2.07
CA ILE A 27 3.52 2.98 -3.32
C ILE A 27 4.25 2.37 -4.52
N ASN A 28 5.58 2.53 -4.58
CA ASN A 28 6.40 1.96 -5.63
C ASN A 28 6.34 0.44 -5.64
N ALA A 29 6.40 -0.22 -4.48
CA ALA A 29 6.33 -1.68 -4.40
C ALA A 29 4.98 -2.23 -4.85
N VAL A 30 3.86 -1.53 -4.59
CA VAL A 30 2.55 -1.89 -5.15
C VAL A 30 2.55 -1.75 -6.67
N LYS A 31 3.07 -0.63 -7.19
CA LYS A 31 3.19 -0.38 -8.63
C LYS A 31 4.04 -1.43 -9.33
N GLU A 32 5.20 -1.76 -8.79
CA GLU A 32 6.12 -2.75 -9.35
C GLU A 32 5.51 -4.15 -9.34
N LYS A 33 4.87 -4.55 -8.23
CA LYS A 33 4.32 -5.90 -8.07
C LYS A 33 3.00 -6.12 -8.83
N TYR A 34 2.13 -5.12 -8.88
CA TYR A 34 0.77 -5.26 -9.41
C TYR A 34 0.49 -4.42 -10.66
N GLY A 35 1.46 -3.62 -11.12
CA GLY A 35 1.35 -2.83 -12.36
C GLY A 35 0.50 -1.58 -12.26
N ILE A 36 0.08 -1.18 -11.05
CA ILE A 36 -0.79 0.00 -10.83
C ILE A 36 -0.35 0.79 -9.60
N GLU A 37 -0.29 2.10 -9.74
CA GLU A 37 0.21 3.02 -8.71
C GLU A 37 -0.93 3.54 -7.82
N PRO A 38 -0.88 3.31 -6.49
CA PRO A 38 -1.85 3.89 -5.57
C PRO A 38 -1.87 5.43 -5.61
N THR A 39 -3.05 6.03 -5.71
CA THR A 39 -3.27 7.48 -5.57
C THR A 39 -3.47 7.88 -4.11
N MET A 40 -4.12 7.03 -3.32
CA MET A 40 -4.41 7.25 -1.90
C MET A 40 -4.10 6.01 -1.07
N VAL A 41 -3.69 6.22 0.19
CA VAL A 41 -3.39 5.14 1.15
C VAL A 41 -4.01 5.47 2.51
N VAL A 42 -4.83 4.56 3.02
CA VAL A 42 -5.61 4.73 4.25
C VAL A 42 -5.49 3.49 5.14
N GLN A 43 -5.37 3.71 6.45
CA GLN A 43 -5.44 2.67 7.48
C GLN A 43 -6.69 2.90 8.35
N GLY A 44 -7.76 2.14 8.13
CA GLY A 44 -9.04 2.38 8.82
C GLY A 44 -9.54 3.80 8.55
N VAL A 45 -9.61 4.65 9.57
CA VAL A 45 -9.97 6.09 9.43
C VAL A 45 -8.76 7.01 9.26
N LYS A 46 -7.54 6.48 9.34
CA LYS A 46 -6.30 7.25 9.29
C LYS A 46 -5.81 7.39 7.86
N MET A 47 -5.92 8.58 7.30
CA MET A 47 -5.40 8.91 5.97
C MET A 47 -3.87 9.05 6.02
N LEU A 48 -3.14 8.02 5.57
CA LEU A 48 -1.67 8.06 5.53
C LEU A 48 -1.20 8.99 4.42
N TYR A 49 -1.81 8.88 3.24
CA TYR A 49 -1.53 9.70 2.07
C TYR A 49 -2.78 9.98 1.25
N VAL A 50 -2.96 11.28 0.91
CA VAL A 50 -3.99 11.79 0.02
C VAL A 50 -3.38 13.01 -0.68
N PRO A 51 -3.21 13.03 -2.01
CA PRO A 51 -2.41 14.04 -2.72
C PRO A 51 -2.90 15.47 -2.49
N ILE A 52 -4.22 15.65 -2.41
CA ILE A 52 -4.86 16.96 -2.25
C ILE A 52 -4.83 17.51 -0.83
N VAL A 53 -4.47 16.69 0.18
CA VAL A 53 -4.47 17.13 1.58
C VAL A 53 -3.14 17.83 1.90
N PRO A 54 -3.17 19.09 2.37
CA PRO A 54 -1.96 19.82 2.72
C PRO A 54 -1.05 19.04 3.69
N GLY A 55 0.24 18.99 3.36
CA GLY A 55 1.26 18.33 4.17
C GLY A 55 1.35 16.80 3.96
N HIS A 56 0.42 16.15 3.27
CA HIS A 56 0.51 14.71 2.99
C HIS A 56 1.66 14.37 2.04
N ALA A 57 2.01 15.25 1.10
CA ALA A 57 3.19 15.07 0.26
C ALA A 57 4.49 14.90 1.06
N LYS A 58 4.63 15.57 2.22
CA LYS A 58 5.81 15.41 3.10
C LYS A 58 5.87 14.03 3.76
N ARG A 59 4.73 13.34 3.89
CA ARG A 59 4.62 12.01 4.51
C ARG A 59 5.18 10.90 3.63
N LEU A 60 5.31 11.12 2.33
CA LEU A 60 5.93 10.17 1.40
C LEU A 60 7.34 9.75 1.87
N LYS A 61 8.08 10.65 2.51
CA LYS A 61 9.43 10.40 3.05
C LYS A 61 9.44 9.79 4.46
N LEU A 62 8.29 9.65 5.11
CA LEU A 62 8.20 9.07 6.45
C LEU A 62 8.13 7.54 6.33
N THR A 63 8.75 6.86 7.29
CA THR A 63 8.68 5.39 7.36
C THR A 63 7.26 4.92 7.64
N MET A 64 6.90 3.76 7.11
CA MET A 64 5.63 3.12 7.37
C MET A 64 5.43 2.89 8.88
N HIS A 65 6.48 2.57 9.63
CA HIS A 65 6.45 2.47 11.09
C HIS A 65 6.01 3.78 11.76
N LYS A 66 6.56 4.93 11.35
CA LYS A 66 6.18 6.26 11.90
C LYS A 66 4.73 6.62 11.58
N LEU A 67 4.26 6.23 10.38
CA LEU A 67 2.93 6.54 9.90
C LEU A 67 1.86 5.62 10.50
N VAL A 68 2.10 4.32 10.52
CA VAL A 68 1.14 3.31 11.01
C VAL A 68 1.13 3.24 12.54
N LYS A 69 2.30 3.39 13.18
CA LYS A 69 2.51 3.21 14.63
C LYS A 69 1.98 1.86 15.14
N PRO A 70 2.48 0.72 14.62
CA PRO A 70 2.05 -0.59 15.09
C PRO A 70 2.44 -0.83 16.55
N SER A 71 1.66 -1.63 17.27
CA SER A 71 2.09 -2.22 18.55
C SER A 71 3.18 -3.27 18.29
N ALA A 72 4.04 -3.52 19.29
CA ALA A 72 5.18 -4.43 19.16
C ALA A 72 4.82 -5.85 18.70
N GLU A 73 3.60 -6.30 18.99
CA GLU A 73 3.11 -7.65 18.63
C GLU A 73 2.51 -7.72 17.22
N LYS A 74 2.20 -6.58 16.58
CA LYS A 74 1.59 -6.58 15.26
C LYS A 74 2.65 -6.80 14.18
N LYS A 75 2.47 -7.85 13.39
CA LYS A 75 3.33 -8.18 12.23
C LYS A 75 2.93 -7.47 10.94
N TYR A 76 1.65 -7.10 10.81
CA TYR A 76 1.13 -6.48 9.60
C TYR A 76 -0.01 -5.49 9.88
N VAL A 77 -0.36 -4.73 8.86
CA VAL A 77 -1.57 -3.92 8.80
C VAL A 77 -2.23 -4.09 7.43
N ASP A 78 -3.55 -4.10 7.40
CA ASP A 78 -4.31 -4.03 6.14
C ASP A 78 -4.58 -2.56 5.81
N LEU A 79 -4.23 -2.16 4.59
CA LEU A 79 -4.36 -0.81 4.06
C LEU A 79 -5.40 -0.79 2.94
N THR A 80 -6.25 0.22 2.95
CA THR A 80 -7.11 0.55 1.80
C THR A 80 -6.32 1.46 0.87
N VAL A 81 -6.29 1.10 -0.41
CA VAL A 81 -5.66 1.91 -1.46
C VAL A 81 -6.69 2.24 -2.54
N SER A 82 -6.57 3.43 -3.10
CA SER A 82 -7.33 3.85 -4.28
C SER A 82 -6.39 4.04 -5.45
N PHE A 83 -6.93 3.97 -6.66
CA PHE A 83 -6.17 4.11 -7.90
C PHE A 83 -6.82 5.14 -8.81
N ALA A 84 -5.98 5.78 -9.63
CA ALA A 84 -6.46 6.69 -10.66
C ALA A 84 -7.39 5.93 -11.64
N PRO A 85 -8.45 6.58 -12.13
CA PRO A 85 -9.32 5.99 -13.14
C PRO A 85 -8.58 5.75 -14.47
N ASP A 86 -9.17 4.91 -15.31
CA ASP A 86 -8.66 4.63 -16.67
C ASP A 86 -8.91 5.79 -17.64
N THR A 87 -9.89 6.64 -17.32
CA THR A 87 -10.33 7.78 -18.13
C THR A 87 -10.22 9.06 -17.32
N ASP A 88 -9.66 10.11 -17.91
CA ASP A 88 -9.62 11.43 -17.30
C ASP A 88 -11.04 11.94 -17.02
N GLY A 89 -11.33 12.25 -15.76
CA GLY A 89 -12.62 12.80 -15.30
C GLY A 89 -13.49 11.86 -14.47
N ASP A 90 -13.14 10.58 -14.37
CA ASP A 90 -13.84 9.62 -13.51
C ASP A 90 -13.36 9.67 -12.05
N GLU A 91 -14.12 9.09 -11.12
CA GLU A 91 -13.72 8.96 -9.71
C GLU A 91 -12.64 7.88 -9.51
N ASP A 92 -11.80 8.06 -8.50
CA ASP A 92 -10.78 7.07 -8.10
C ASP A 92 -11.44 5.70 -7.84
N LEU A 93 -10.82 4.65 -8.39
CA LEU A 93 -11.35 3.29 -8.26
C LEU A 93 -10.90 2.66 -6.93
N PRO A 94 -11.81 1.99 -6.20
CA PRO A 94 -11.45 1.26 -5.00
C PRO A 94 -10.57 0.05 -5.35
N GLY A 95 -9.46 -0.10 -4.64
CA GLY A 95 -8.54 -1.21 -4.78
C GLY A 95 -8.82 -2.38 -3.82
N PRO A 96 -8.28 -3.58 -4.11
CA PRO A 96 -8.17 -4.62 -3.10
C PRO A 96 -7.37 -4.11 -1.88
N PRO A 97 -7.70 -4.56 -0.65
CA PRO A 97 -6.90 -4.22 0.51
C PRO A 97 -5.49 -4.79 0.37
N VAL A 98 -4.50 -3.98 0.76
CA VAL A 98 -3.09 -4.36 0.75
C VAL A 98 -2.64 -4.66 2.17
N ARG A 99 -2.29 -5.92 2.44
CA ARG A 99 -1.59 -6.32 3.65
C ARG A 99 -0.13 -5.92 3.58
N TYR A 100 0.27 -4.99 4.42
CA TYR A 100 1.66 -4.57 4.58
C TYR A 100 2.27 -5.25 5.81
N TYR A 101 3.29 -6.08 5.62
CA TYR A 101 4.10 -6.67 6.69
C TYR A 101 5.24 -5.74 7.06
N PHE A 102 5.41 -5.46 8.36
CA PHE A 102 6.42 -4.51 8.86
C PHE A 102 7.85 -5.03 8.75
N SER A 103 8.01 -6.35 8.83
CA SER A 103 9.25 -7.08 8.60
C SER A 103 9.06 -8.05 7.44
N HIS A 104 10.14 -8.27 6.71
CA HIS A 104 10.28 -9.49 5.93
C HIS A 104 10.66 -10.59 6.92
N ASP A 105 9.69 -11.31 7.49
CA ASP A 105 10.01 -12.55 8.23
C ASP A 105 10.65 -13.48 7.18
N THR A 106 11.96 -13.69 7.27
CA THR A 106 12.77 -14.58 6.42
C THR A 106 12.50 -16.07 6.69
N ASP A 107 11.38 -16.40 7.34
CA ASP A 107 11.07 -17.76 7.79
C ASP A 107 10.66 -18.71 6.66
N GLU A 108 10.33 -18.21 5.46
CA GLU A 108 10.01 -19.07 4.30
C GLU A 108 11.23 -19.70 3.62
N GLN A 109 12.48 -19.34 4.00
CA GLN A 109 13.70 -19.98 3.46
C GLN A 109 14.39 -20.95 4.44
N LYS A 110 13.80 -21.25 5.60
CA LYS A 110 14.34 -22.25 6.55
C LYS A 110 13.65 -23.61 6.53
N LEU A 111 12.70 -23.83 5.62
CA LEU A 111 12.01 -25.12 5.45
C LEU A 111 12.14 -25.74 4.04
N SER A 112 13.06 -25.26 3.21
CA SER A 112 13.43 -25.90 1.93
C SER A 112 14.79 -26.58 2.01
#